data_AF-A0A7J7FQU5-F1
#
_entry.id   AF-A0A7J7FQU5-F1
#
_cell.length_a   1.000
_cell.length_b   1.000
_cell.length_c   1.000
_cell.angle_alpha   90.00
_cell.angle_beta   90.00
_cell.angle_gamma   90.00
#
_symmetry.space_group_name_H-M   'P 1'
#
loop_
_entity.id
_entity.type
_entity.pdbx_description
1 polymer ?
#
loop_
_entity_poly.entity_id
_entity_poly.type
_entity_poly.pdbx_seq_one_letter_code
_entity_poly.pdbx_strand_id
1 'polypeptide(L)'
;MASYSEDGSSKPFMSEWEVDVVFGFYVDNIPIRVFKNNTNIGVSYPTQPMQMEASLWDGDSWATVGGQTKTNWSYAPFKAHFQGFNIDGCPAQDSSNIQQCYSSKFWWNGDKYWTLDSTQQNAYENVKNKYMNYDYCSDRPRYPNPAPECLL
;
A
#
# COMPACT_ATOMS: atom_id res chain seq x y z
N MET A 1 12.44 -0.58 -3.27
CA MET A 1 11.44 -1.36 -4.02
C MET A 1 11.60 -2.84 -3.71
N ALA A 2 10.89 -3.33 -2.70
CA ALA A 2 10.88 -4.75 -2.37
C ALA A 2 10.30 -5.54 -3.55
N SER A 3 10.63 -6.81 -3.69
CA SER A 3 10.01 -7.68 -4.70
C SER A 3 9.74 -9.04 -4.10
N TYR A 4 8.63 -9.62 -4.53
CA TYR A 4 8.20 -10.94 -4.14
C TYR A 4 8.01 -11.79 -5.40
N SER A 5 8.36 -13.07 -5.29
CA SER A 5 8.27 -14.01 -6.41
C SER A 5 7.20 -15.04 -6.14
N GLU A 6 6.18 -15.05 -7.00
CA GLU A 6 5.26 -16.17 -7.20
C GLU A 6 5.52 -16.72 -8.61
N ASP A 7 5.25 -18.01 -8.86
CA ASP A 7 5.35 -18.65 -10.19
C ASP A 7 6.71 -18.65 -10.94
N GLY A 8 7.77 -18.17 -10.31
CA GLY A 8 9.11 -18.08 -10.93
C GLY A 8 9.41 -16.74 -11.58
N SER A 9 8.46 -15.79 -11.56
CA SER A 9 8.68 -14.39 -11.93
C SER A 9 8.70 -13.48 -10.69
N SER A 10 9.77 -12.70 -10.52
CA SER A 10 9.85 -11.73 -9.42
C SER A 10 9.14 -10.45 -9.82
N LYS A 11 8.12 -10.04 -9.04
CA LYS A 11 7.44 -8.76 -9.23
C LYS A 11 7.82 -7.78 -8.13
N PRO A 12 8.19 -6.54 -8.47
CA PRO A 12 8.49 -5.53 -7.51
C PRO A 12 7.19 -4.96 -6.94
N PHE A 13 7.14 -4.93 -5.61
CA PHE A 13 6.12 -4.29 -4.80
C PHE A 13 6.73 -3.06 -4.13
N MET A 14 6.02 -1.94 -4.23
CA MET A 14 6.48 -0.68 -3.69
C MET A 14 5.35 0.00 -2.93
N SER A 15 5.67 0.52 -1.76
CA SER A 15 4.91 1.56 -1.12
C SER A 15 5.66 2.87 -1.30
N GLU A 16 5.00 3.90 -1.81
CA GLU A 16 5.50 5.27 -1.78
C GLU A 16 4.70 6.04 -0.74
N TRP A 17 5.41 6.84 0.05
CA TRP A 17 4.81 7.63 1.09
C TRP A 17 5.38 9.04 1.08
N GLU A 18 4.54 9.97 0.69
CA GLU A 18 4.77 11.39 0.78
C GLU A 18 4.20 11.88 2.11
N VAL A 19 5.05 12.46 2.94
CA VAL A 19 4.62 12.92 4.26
C VAL A 19 3.52 13.96 4.08
N ASP A 20 2.35 13.66 4.65
CA ASP A 20 1.14 14.50 4.67
C ASP A 20 0.45 14.79 3.32
N VAL A 21 0.73 14.04 2.24
CA VAL A 21 0.06 14.29 0.95
C VAL A 21 -0.64 13.06 0.41
N VAL A 22 0.09 11.99 0.13
CA VAL A 22 -0.46 10.81 -0.52
C VAL A 22 0.32 9.57 -0.10
N PHE A 23 -0.37 8.44 -0.04
CA PHE A 23 0.22 7.15 0.24
C PHE A 23 -0.20 6.20 -0.87
N GLY A 24 0.78 5.68 -1.60
CA GLY A 24 0.57 4.87 -2.80
C GLY A 24 1.07 3.44 -2.63
N PHE A 25 0.28 2.48 -3.12
CA PHE A 25 0.68 1.09 -3.27
C PHE A 25 0.84 0.75 -4.75
N TYR A 26 1.94 0.09 -5.10
CA TYR A 26 2.30 -0.21 -6.47
C TYR A 26 2.77 -1.64 -6.66
N VAL A 27 2.48 -2.18 -7.85
CA VAL A 27 3.05 -3.43 -8.38
C VAL A 27 3.62 -3.12 -9.75
N ASP A 28 4.89 -3.42 -10.01
CA ASP A 28 5.53 -3.10 -11.31
C ASP A 28 5.44 -1.60 -11.69
N ASN A 29 5.51 -0.70 -10.70
CA ASN A 29 5.27 0.75 -10.85
C ASN A 29 3.84 1.14 -11.29
N ILE A 30 2.90 0.21 -11.28
CA ILE A 30 1.49 0.47 -11.54
C ILE A 30 0.78 0.73 -10.22
N PRO A 31 0.16 1.91 -10.02
CA PRO A 31 -0.61 2.19 -8.82
C PRO A 31 -1.81 1.23 -8.73
N ILE A 32 -1.93 0.55 -7.60
CA ILE A 32 -3.05 -0.36 -7.30
C ILE A 32 -3.96 0.19 -6.18
N ARG A 33 -3.47 1.16 -5.40
CA ARG A 33 -4.26 1.94 -4.43
C ARG A 33 -3.55 3.25 -4.12
N VAL A 34 -4.34 4.32 -4.03
CA VAL A 34 -3.88 5.66 -3.63
C VAL A 34 -4.75 6.16 -2.49
N PHE A 35 -4.13 6.58 -1.39
CA PHE A 35 -4.80 7.14 -0.22
C PHE A 35 -4.30 8.56 0.03
N LYS A 36 -5.16 9.55 -0.18
CA LYS A 36 -4.82 10.96 -0.03
C LYS A 36 -4.97 11.42 1.42
N ASN A 37 -4.14 12.38 1.83
CA ASN A 37 -4.31 13.05 3.11
C ASN A 37 -5.55 13.95 3.06
N ASN A 38 -6.64 13.43 3.63
CA ASN A 38 -7.95 14.08 3.70
C ASN A 38 -8.30 14.42 5.16
N THR A 39 -7.29 14.72 5.98
CA THR A 39 -7.48 15.13 7.39
C THR A 39 -8.35 16.38 7.53
N ASN A 40 -8.36 17.25 6.51
CA ASN A 40 -9.26 18.40 6.41
C ASN A 40 -10.76 18.05 6.41
N ILE A 41 -11.14 16.83 6.00
CA ILE A 41 -12.51 16.31 6.06
C ILE A 41 -12.68 15.23 7.13
N GLY A 42 -11.73 15.13 8.07
CA GLY A 42 -11.81 14.22 9.22
C GLY A 42 -11.33 12.80 8.97
N VAL A 43 -10.65 12.52 7.84
CA VAL A 43 -10.05 11.21 7.56
C VAL A 43 -8.70 11.11 8.26
N SER A 44 -8.51 10.08 9.08
CA SER A 44 -7.20 9.80 9.69
C SER A 44 -6.15 9.48 8.62
N TYR A 45 -4.95 10.02 8.80
CA TYR A 45 -3.81 9.78 7.91
C TYR A 45 -2.59 9.34 8.75
N PRO A 46 -1.76 8.38 8.28
CA PRO A 46 -0.58 7.96 9.02
C PRO A 46 0.41 9.12 9.09
N THR A 47 0.78 9.54 10.30
CA THR A 47 1.75 10.62 10.55
C THR A 47 2.88 10.20 11.50
N GLN A 48 2.80 9.00 12.05
CA GLN A 48 3.80 8.47 12.97
C GLN A 48 4.88 7.71 12.19
N PRO A 49 6.14 7.69 12.67
CA PRO A 49 7.19 6.86 12.10
C PRO A 49 6.76 5.38 11.99
N MET A 50 7.11 4.74 10.88
CA MET A 50 6.77 3.35 10.60
C MET A 50 8.01 2.48 10.41
N GLN A 51 7.86 1.19 10.64
CA GLN A 51 8.86 0.17 10.35
C GLN A 51 8.37 -0.73 9.20
N MET A 52 9.30 -1.18 8.36
CA MET A 52 9.04 -2.19 7.35
C MET A 52 9.09 -3.59 7.99
N GLU A 53 8.06 -4.39 7.77
CA GLU A 53 7.97 -5.78 8.22
C GLU A 53 7.52 -6.68 7.07
N ALA A 54 8.06 -7.90 7.02
CA ALA A 54 7.61 -8.95 6.11
C ALA A 54 7.52 -10.27 6.88
N SER A 55 6.42 -10.99 6.72
CA SER A 55 6.16 -12.25 7.42
C SER A 55 5.43 -13.25 6.52
N LEU A 56 5.64 -14.54 6.79
CA LEU A 56 4.88 -15.65 6.23
C LEU A 56 4.25 -16.40 7.40
N TRP A 57 2.93 -16.42 7.47
CA TRP A 57 2.19 -16.98 8.60
C TRP A 57 0.84 -17.56 8.17
N ASP A 58 0.26 -18.40 9.02
CA ASP A 58 -1.02 -19.09 8.78
C ASP A 58 -2.23 -18.20 9.09
N GLY A 59 -2.98 -17.84 8.05
CA GLY A 59 -4.19 -17.01 8.11
C GLY A 59 -5.50 -17.78 7.97
N ASP A 60 -5.54 -19.07 8.30
CA ASP A 60 -6.66 -20.01 8.04
C ASP A 60 -8.06 -19.53 8.45
N SER A 61 -8.19 -18.61 9.41
CA SER A 61 -9.49 -18.08 9.82
C SER A 61 -10.11 -17.10 8.82
N TRP A 62 -9.35 -16.54 7.87
CA TRP A 62 -9.84 -15.51 6.95
C TRP A 62 -9.22 -15.50 5.54
N ALA A 63 -7.99 -16.01 5.36
CA ALA A 63 -7.18 -15.72 4.18
C ALA A 63 -7.74 -16.24 2.84
N THR A 64 -8.26 -17.47 2.81
CA THR A 64 -8.72 -18.10 1.56
C THR A 64 -10.22 -18.37 1.59
N VAL A 65 -10.97 -17.74 0.68
CA VAL A 65 -12.45 -17.80 0.61
C VAL A 65 -13.07 -17.44 1.97
N GLY A 66 -12.58 -16.36 2.59
CA GLY A 66 -13.04 -15.93 3.92
C GLY A 66 -12.81 -16.97 5.02
N GLY A 67 -11.79 -17.82 4.89
CA GLY A 67 -11.45 -18.87 5.85
C GLY A 67 -12.14 -20.22 5.62
N GLN A 68 -12.88 -20.39 4.52
CA GLN A 68 -13.52 -21.68 4.21
C GLN A 68 -12.51 -22.73 3.71
N THR A 69 -11.46 -22.29 3.03
CA THR A 69 -10.38 -23.17 2.58
C THR A 69 -9.23 -23.11 3.59
N LYS A 70 -8.83 -24.27 4.13
CA LYS A 70 -7.78 -24.40 5.15
C LYS A 70 -6.44 -24.80 4.54
N THR A 71 -5.37 -24.45 5.23
CA THR A 71 -4.01 -24.81 4.85
C THR A 71 -3.84 -26.32 4.86
N ASN A 72 -3.47 -26.88 3.71
CA ASN A 72 -3.08 -28.27 3.62
C ASN A 72 -1.59 -28.42 3.92
N TRP A 73 -1.27 -28.75 5.17
CA TRP A 73 0.10 -28.89 5.66
C TRP A 73 0.89 -30.04 5.01
N SER A 74 0.26 -30.94 4.25
CA SER A 74 1.00 -31.93 3.46
C SER A 74 1.81 -31.32 2.31
N TYR A 75 1.52 -30.07 1.92
CA TYR A 75 2.28 -29.32 0.92
C TYR A 75 3.44 -28.50 1.51
N ALA A 76 3.68 -28.60 2.82
CA ALA A 76 4.82 -27.95 3.45
C ALA A 76 6.17 -28.50 2.93
N PRO A 77 7.24 -27.68 2.93
CA PRO A 77 7.33 -26.32 3.45
C PRO A 77 6.80 -25.25 2.47
N PHE A 78 6.02 -24.30 2.99
CA PHE A 78 5.65 -23.08 2.26
C PHE A 78 6.83 -22.11 2.27
N LYS A 79 7.19 -21.58 1.10
CA LYS A 79 8.37 -20.72 0.94
C LYS A 79 7.98 -19.42 0.25
N ALA A 80 8.42 -18.31 0.82
CA ALA A 80 8.32 -16.98 0.25
C ALA A 80 9.74 -16.46 -0.02
N HIS A 81 9.96 -15.92 -1.21
CA HIS A 81 11.26 -15.37 -1.62
C HIS A 81 11.13 -13.86 -1.79
N PHE A 82 11.96 -13.12 -1.04
CA PHE A 82 11.99 -11.67 -1.06
C PHE A 82 13.38 -11.20 -1.51
N GLN A 83 13.40 -10.18 -2.36
CA GLN A 83 14.64 -9.53 -2.80
C GLN A 83 14.39 -8.04 -3.07
N GLY A 84 15.46 -7.26 -3.28
CA GLY A 84 15.34 -5.83 -3.58
C GLY A 84 14.96 -4.96 -2.38
N PHE A 85 15.60 -5.14 -1.22
CA PHE A 85 15.28 -4.40 0.01
C PHE A 85 15.70 -2.92 0.02
N ASN A 86 15.60 -2.22 -1.11
CA ASN A 86 15.92 -0.80 -1.21
C ASN A 86 14.86 0.02 -0.47
N ILE A 87 15.29 0.78 0.53
CA ILE A 87 14.47 1.71 1.30
C ILE A 87 15.06 3.11 1.10
N ASP A 88 14.32 3.94 0.37
CA ASP A 88 14.55 5.37 0.31
C ASP A 88 13.54 6.01 1.25
N GLY A 89 13.99 6.48 2.41
CA GLY A 89 13.11 7.03 3.44
C GLY A 89 13.80 8.07 4.30
N CYS A 90 13.00 8.80 5.08
CA CYS A 90 13.51 9.73 6.09
C CYS A 90 13.62 9.01 7.45
N PRO A 91 14.83 8.78 7.99
CA PRO A 91 14.99 8.05 9.25
C PRO A 91 14.48 8.89 10.43
N ALA A 92 13.55 8.34 11.21
CA ALA A 92 13.08 8.94 12.45
C ALA A 92 13.95 8.51 13.65
N GLN A 93 15.25 8.86 13.63
CA GLN A 93 16.18 8.51 14.71
C GLN A 93 15.83 9.20 16.04
N ASP A 94 15.16 10.35 15.96
CA ASP A 94 14.67 11.12 17.09
C ASP A 94 13.30 11.69 16.70
N SER A 95 12.22 11.27 17.36
CA SER A 95 10.84 11.67 17.01
C SER A 95 10.61 13.19 17.12
N SER A 96 11.54 13.89 17.76
CA SER A 96 11.59 15.35 17.89
C SER A 96 11.93 16.10 16.60
N ASN A 97 12.47 15.43 15.56
CA ASN A 97 13.00 16.09 14.36
C ASN A 97 12.39 15.57 13.04
N ILE A 98 11.13 15.10 13.08
CA ILE A 98 10.39 14.68 11.87
C ILE A 98 10.27 15.82 10.83
N GLN A 99 10.40 17.07 11.26
CA GLN A 99 10.32 18.25 10.39
C GLN A 99 11.32 18.20 9.22
N GLN A 100 12.47 17.56 9.39
CA GLN A 100 13.44 17.39 8.30
C GLN A 100 12.92 16.50 7.16
N CYS A 101 11.96 15.62 7.44
CA CYS A 101 11.34 14.74 6.46
C CYS A 101 10.48 15.48 5.43
N TYR A 102 10.08 16.72 5.73
CA TYR A 102 9.34 17.60 4.83
C TYR A 102 10.25 18.46 3.93
N SER A 103 11.56 18.39 4.11
CA SER A 103 12.47 19.21 3.30
C SER A 103 12.54 18.74 1.85
N SER A 104 12.78 19.67 0.93
CA SER A 104 12.94 19.41 -0.51
C SER A 104 14.17 18.57 -0.88
N LYS A 105 14.99 18.17 0.11
CA LYS A 105 16.10 17.22 -0.09
C LYS A 105 15.61 15.83 -0.49
N PHE A 106 14.39 15.50 -0.10
CA PHE A 106 13.76 14.23 -0.43
C PHE A 106 12.93 14.38 -1.70
N TRP A 107 13.20 13.53 -2.68
CA TRP A 107 12.64 13.67 -4.03
C TRP A 107 11.11 13.59 -4.03
N TRP A 108 10.53 12.75 -3.15
CA TRP A 108 9.09 12.52 -3.04
C TRP A 108 8.30 13.75 -2.54
N ASN A 109 8.97 14.73 -1.91
CA ASN A 109 8.30 15.95 -1.48
C ASN A 109 8.02 16.93 -2.63
N GLY A 110 8.50 16.67 -3.84
CA GLY A 110 8.22 17.53 -4.99
C GLY A 110 6.77 17.40 -5.50
N ASP A 111 6.16 18.53 -5.88
CA ASP A 111 4.75 18.64 -6.27
C ASP A 111 4.28 17.61 -7.32
N LYS A 112 5.19 17.16 -8.20
CA LYS A 112 4.89 16.15 -9.23
C LYS A 112 4.52 14.77 -8.65
N TYR A 113 4.84 14.50 -7.39
CA TYR A 113 4.53 13.26 -6.69
C TYR A 113 3.27 13.35 -5.83
N TRP A 114 2.65 14.53 -5.72
CA TRP A 114 1.46 14.74 -4.89
C TRP A 114 0.20 14.13 -5.50
N THR A 115 0.23 13.88 -6.81
CA THR A 115 -0.88 13.30 -7.57
C THR A 115 -0.35 12.36 -8.64
N LEU A 116 -1.12 11.33 -8.96
CA LEU A 116 -0.85 10.52 -10.14
C LEU A 116 -0.88 11.39 -11.40
N ASP A 117 0.09 11.20 -12.30
CA ASP A 117 -0.01 11.76 -13.64
C ASP A 117 -1.11 11.06 -14.46
N SER A 118 -1.42 11.60 -15.65
CA SER A 118 -2.51 11.06 -16.48
C SER A 118 -2.29 9.61 -16.92
N THR A 119 -1.05 9.18 -17.08
CA THR A 119 -0.70 7.80 -17.47
C THR A 119 -0.90 6.87 -16.28
N GLN A 120 -0.40 7.27 -15.11
CA GLN A 120 -0.57 6.54 -13.86
C GLN A 120 -2.05 6.44 -13.47
N GLN A 121 -2.82 7.52 -13.62
CA GLN A 121 -4.26 7.52 -13.33
C GLN A 121 -5.02 6.54 -14.25
N ASN A 122 -4.71 6.54 -15.55
CA ASN A 122 -5.32 5.57 -16.47
C ASN A 122 -4.96 4.13 -16.12
N ALA A 123 -3.71 3.88 -15.71
CA ALA A 123 -3.28 2.56 -15.27
C ALA A 123 -4.01 2.14 -13.98
N TYR A 124 -4.14 3.06 -13.02
CA TYR A 124 -4.88 2.84 -11.77
C TYR A 124 -6.35 2.47 -12.00
N GLU A 125 -7.05 3.23 -12.84
CA GLU A 125 -8.46 2.95 -13.16
C GLU A 125 -8.61 1.63 -13.93
N ASN A 126 -7.67 1.31 -14.82
CA ASN A 126 -7.66 0.00 -15.47
C ASN A 126 -7.50 -1.14 -14.47
N VAL A 127 -6.62 -0.98 -13.47
CA VAL A 127 -6.45 -1.97 -12.41
C VAL A 127 -7.73 -2.15 -11.62
N LYS A 128 -8.32 -1.04 -11.14
CA LYS A 128 -9.57 -1.06 -10.39
C LYS A 128 -10.70 -1.74 -11.16
N ASN A 129 -10.88 -1.37 -12.42
CA ASN A 129 -11.98 -1.88 -13.24
C ASN A 129 -11.85 -3.35 -13.62
N LYS A 130 -10.62 -3.88 -13.74
CA LYS A 130 -10.38 -5.24 -14.24
C LYS A 130 -10.04 -6.26 -13.16
N TYR A 131 -9.40 -5.84 -12.07
CA TYR A 131 -8.79 -6.77 -11.12
C TYR A 131 -9.26 -6.58 -9.67
N MET A 132 -10.02 -5.53 -9.36
CA MET A 132 -10.51 -5.29 -8.00
C MET A 132 -11.70 -6.19 -7.67
N ASN A 133 -11.47 -7.19 -6.81
CA ASN A 133 -12.50 -8.13 -6.36
C ASN A 133 -13.20 -7.69 -5.06
N TYR A 134 -12.59 -6.78 -4.31
CA TYR A 134 -13.13 -6.24 -3.07
C TYR A 134 -12.69 -4.79 -2.90
N ASP A 135 -13.62 -3.94 -2.48
CA ASP A 135 -13.37 -2.56 -2.11
C ASP A 135 -14.30 -2.15 -0.97
N TYR A 136 -13.72 -1.79 0.18
CA TYR A 136 -14.46 -1.33 1.35
C TYR A 136 -15.31 -0.08 1.08
N CYS A 137 -14.91 0.77 0.13
CA CYS A 137 -15.69 1.93 -0.28
C CYS A 137 -17.03 1.55 -0.91
N SER A 138 -17.13 0.35 -1.49
CA SER A 138 -18.32 -0.18 -2.16
C SER A 138 -19.11 -1.20 -1.31
N ASP A 139 -18.52 -1.70 -0.23
CA ASP A 139 -19.09 -2.70 0.70
C ASP A 139 -20.16 -2.07 1.61
N ARG A 140 -21.36 -1.86 1.07
CA ARG A 140 -22.52 -1.31 1.80
C ARG A 140 -23.02 -2.19 2.96
N PRO A 141 -23.01 -3.53 2.89
CA PRO A 141 -23.35 -4.36 4.03
C PRO A 141 -22.46 -4.11 5.25
N ARG A 142 -21.14 -3.95 5.05
CA ARG A 142 -20.20 -3.67 6.14
C ARG A 142 -20.15 -2.21 6.52
N TYR A 143 -20.24 -1.31 5.54
CA TYR A 143 -20.17 0.14 5.70
C TYR A 143 -21.41 0.79 5.07
N PRO A 144 -22.56 0.82 5.78
CA PRO A 144 -23.78 1.46 5.29
C PRO A 144 -23.55 2.93 4.93
N ASN A 145 -22.75 3.61 5.75
CA ASN A 145 -22.19 4.92 5.45
C ASN A 145 -20.71 4.75 5.08
N PRO A 146 -20.33 4.88 3.80
CA PRO A 146 -18.92 4.81 3.41
C PRO A 146 -18.08 5.87 4.12
N ALA A 147 -16.81 5.55 4.30
CA ALA A 147 -15.86 6.47 4.90
C ALA A 147 -15.68 7.72 4.02
N PRO A 148 -15.41 8.92 4.59
CA PRO A 148 -15.43 10.18 3.84
C PRO A 148 -14.47 10.22 2.65
N GLU A 149 -13.33 9.53 2.73
CA GLU A 149 -12.35 9.45 1.64
C GLU A 149 -12.86 8.71 0.40
N CYS A 150 -13.89 7.89 0.53
CA CYS A 150 -14.49 7.13 -0.56
C CYS A 150 -15.43 7.97 -1.45
N LEU A 151 -15.74 9.19 -1.03
CA LEU A 151 -16.70 10.09 -1.70
C LEU A 151 -15.99 11.17 -2.55
N LEU A 152 -14.66 11.10 -2.66
CA LEU A 152 -13.80 12.07 -3.33
C LEU A 152 -13.38 11.64 -4.74
#